data_AF-A0A0R2T6Y9-F1
#
_entry.id   AF-A0A0R2T6Y9-F1
#
_cell.length_a   1.000
_cell.length_b   1.000
_cell.length_c   1.000
_cell.angle_alpha   90.00
_cell.angle_beta   90.00
_cell.angle_gamma   90.00
#
_symmetry.space_group_name_H-M   'P 1'
#
loop_
_entity.id
_entity.type
_entity.pdbx_description
1 polymer ?
#
loop_
_entity_poly.entity_id
_entity_poly.type
_entity_poly.pdbx_seq_one_letter_code
_entity_poly.pdbx_strand_id
1 'polypeptide(L)'
;MKLIDSAPRPMSGASGIPQLALRPRLFRSAESGASFFLNAYSTARRFYAHLDALGQAAITAWHPTGVVQLSGALNKKQSLTPELVSALYDPRIVRPVNADATSALAGLEVTEGGWYFEGAGWLDPHTLAQNLLAFEKRIVPQFDSEIISISAEAADAVTGKPRHWIATDARGNRYQAATVVLCNSHAIDSLAPDLGLRLNTARGQASLIKAETDSAALRCVVSGERSLFPAHNGTQLIAASYRTGSESLATRERNALDDDQNLAGIAAVFTKPLSRMQDGAAAPAVTQAPNEGQSLVAMRSAGEDFLPVVGRAPAVEAVVADLAALRRNAKAEIPTETAYQEGLFVNVGHGSNGVATCPLSAEYLASLICREPLPLDAAEAELISPARFIVRDIKKQTR
;
A
#
# COMPACT_ATOMS: atom_id res chain seq x y z
N MET A 1 16.70 -5.77 14.94
CA MET A 1 16.38 -6.00 13.51
C MET A 1 17.26 -5.09 12.68
N LYS A 2 17.81 -5.55 11.55
CA LYS A 2 18.52 -4.68 10.60
C LYS A 2 17.60 -4.34 9.43
N LEU A 3 17.43 -3.06 9.14
CA LEU A 3 16.69 -2.57 7.98
C LEU A 3 17.73 -2.12 6.94
N ILE A 4 17.70 -2.68 5.74
CA ILE A 4 18.64 -2.32 4.67
C ILE A 4 17.85 -1.82 3.47
N ASP A 5 18.21 -0.65 2.95
CA ASP A 5 17.54 -0.02 1.83
C ASP A 5 18.56 0.64 0.89
N SER A 6 18.27 0.64 -0.41
CA SER A 6 19.11 1.30 -1.42
C SER A 6 18.96 2.82 -1.40
N ALA A 7 17.84 3.32 -0.90
CA ALA A 7 17.59 4.74 -0.76
C ALA A 7 18.40 5.36 0.40
N PRO A 8 18.66 6.68 0.37
CA PRO A 8 19.41 7.38 1.42
C PRO A 8 18.64 7.55 2.74
N ARG A 9 17.33 7.29 2.74
CA ARG A 9 16.45 7.53 3.89
C ARG A 9 15.13 6.74 3.75
N PRO A 10 14.32 6.56 4.81
CA PRO A 10 13.06 5.86 4.69
C PRO A 10 12.05 6.70 3.89
N MET A 11 11.04 6.02 3.33
CA MET A 11 9.98 6.66 2.55
C MET A 11 10.48 7.41 1.31
N SER A 12 11.53 6.93 0.65
CA SER A 12 12.02 7.49 -0.63
C SER A 12 11.38 6.85 -1.88
N GLY A 13 10.66 5.73 -1.71
CA GLY A 13 9.93 5.04 -2.78
C GLY A 13 8.48 5.51 -2.91
N ALA A 14 7.58 4.59 -3.26
CA ALA A 14 6.16 4.90 -3.41
C ALA A 14 5.48 5.41 -2.13
N SER A 15 6.01 5.02 -0.98
CA SER A 15 5.55 5.49 0.33
C SER A 15 5.96 6.93 0.65
N GLY A 16 6.73 7.60 -0.22
CA GLY A 16 7.23 8.97 -0.01
C GLY A 16 6.30 10.10 -0.45
N ILE A 17 5.11 9.77 -0.97
CA ILE A 17 4.12 10.79 -1.34
C ILE A 17 3.67 11.53 -0.06
N PRO A 18 3.69 12.87 -0.02
CA PRO A 18 3.54 13.64 1.22
C PRO A 18 2.29 13.33 2.06
N GLN A 19 1.18 12.96 1.43
CA GLN A 19 -0.07 12.61 2.10
C GLN A 19 -0.61 11.32 1.49
N LEU A 20 -0.83 10.30 2.31
CA LEU A 20 -1.38 9.02 1.88
C LEU A 20 -2.76 8.80 2.50
N ALA A 21 -3.78 8.55 1.69
CA ALA A 21 -5.14 8.32 2.20
C ALA A 21 -5.26 6.94 2.84
N LEU A 22 -5.87 6.88 4.03
CA LEU A 22 -6.35 5.66 4.65
C LEU A 22 -7.86 5.66 4.60
N ARG A 23 -8.44 4.67 3.91
CA ARG A 23 -9.88 4.40 3.87
C ARG A 23 -10.13 2.90 3.68
N PRO A 24 -11.31 2.37 4.03
CA PRO A 24 -11.65 1.00 3.69
C PRO A 24 -11.81 0.85 2.16
N ARG A 25 -11.48 -0.34 1.66
CA ARG A 25 -11.87 -0.77 0.31
C ARG A 25 -13.23 -1.46 0.43
N LEU A 26 -14.21 -0.95 -0.30
CA LEU A 26 -15.56 -1.51 -0.31
C LEU A 26 -15.67 -2.65 -1.34
N PHE A 27 -16.38 -3.70 -0.95
CA PHE A 27 -16.65 -4.89 -1.75
C PHE A 27 -18.14 -5.05 -2.00
N ARG A 28 -18.48 -5.97 -2.91
CA ARG A 28 -19.86 -6.27 -3.31
C ARG A 28 -20.39 -7.58 -2.72
N SER A 29 -19.55 -8.36 -2.06
CA SER A 29 -19.88 -9.67 -1.49
C SER A 29 -19.05 -9.91 -0.24
N ALA A 30 -19.56 -10.75 0.66
CA ALA A 30 -18.90 -11.17 1.89
C ALA A 30 -17.85 -12.27 1.63
N GLU A 31 -16.90 -11.99 0.74
CA GLU A 31 -15.76 -12.86 0.45
C GLU A 31 -14.57 -12.50 1.35
N SER A 32 -13.55 -13.37 1.45
CA SER A 32 -12.35 -13.15 2.27
C SER A 32 -11.62 -11.85 1.96
N GLY A 33 -11.77 -11.30 0.74
CA GLY A 33 -11.28 -9.97 0.43
C GLY A 33 -11.96 -8.86 1.23
N ALA A 34 -13.27 -8.94 1.43
CA ALA A 34 -14.03 -7.95 2.18
C ALA A 34 -13.62 -7.95 3.67
N SER A 35 -13.49 -9.12 4.29
CA SER A 35 -13.04 -9.25 5.67
C SER A 35 -11.59 -8.80 5.83
N PHE A 36 -10.68 -9.25 4.96
CA PHE A 36 -9.27 -8.89 5.01
C PHE A 36 -9.07 -7.37 4.95
N PHE A 37 -9.66 -6.69 3.98
CA PHE A 37 -9.49 -5.24 3.84
C PHE A 37 -10.18 -4.44 4.95
N LEU A 38 -11.27 -4.95 5.53
CA LEU A 38 -11.92 -4.32 6.68
C LEU A 38 -11.08 -4.45 7.95
N ASN A 39 -10.53 -5.65 8.19
CA ASN A 39 -9.61 -5.95 9.29
C ASN A 39 -8.32 -5.14 9.14
N ALA A 40 -7.78 -5.05 7.93
CA ALA A 40 -6.60 -4.25 7.60
C ALA A 40 -6.83 -2.77 7.92
N TYR A 41 -7.91 -2.18 7.41
CA TYR A 41 -8.28 -0.79 7.70
C TYR A 41 -8.44 -0.54 9.21
N SER A 42 -9.17 -1.41 9.91
CA SER A 42 -9.42 -1.27 11.35
C SER A 42 -8.13 -1.36 12.17
N THR A 43 -7.24 -2.28 11.80
CA THR A 43 -5.93 -2.47 12.42
C THR A 43 -5.03 -1.26 12.17
N ALA A 44 -4.94 -0.81 10.92
CA ALA A 44 -4.16 0.36 10.55
C ALA A 44 -4.60 1.62 11.30
N ARG A 45 -5.90 1.89 11.37
CA ARG A 45 -6.44 3.05 12.10
C ARG A 45 -6.04 3.03 13.58
N ARG A 46 -6.19 1.86 14.24
CA ARG A 46 -5.80 1.71 15.65
C ARG A 46 -4.29 1.84 15.82
N PHE A 47 -3.51 1.23 14.94
CA PHE A 47 -2.05 1.25 14.98
C PHE A 47 -1.50 2.66 14.86
N TYR A 48 -1.92 3.44 13.85
CA TYR A 48 -1.41 4.80 13.69
C TYR A 48 -1.86 5.74 14.81
N ALA A 49 -3.11 5.63 15.27
CA ALA A 49 -3.58 6.39 16.42
C ALA A 49 -2.82 6.02 17.70
N HIS A 50 -2.48 4.75 17.89
CA HIS A 50 -1.70 4.29 19.03
C HIS A 50 -0.26 4.80 18.98
N LEU A 51 0.41 4.74 17.82
CA LEU A 51 1.76 5.26 17.65
C LEU A 51 1.84 6.76 17.96
N ASP A 52 0.88 7.54 17.47
CA ASP A 52 0.83 8.98 17.79
C ASP A 52 0.53 9.23 19.27
N ALA A 53 -0.34 8.42 19.90
CA ALA A 53 -0.64 8.54 21.33
C ALA A 53 0.55 8.14 22.24
N LEU A 54 1.40 7.23 21.79
CA LEU A 54 2.67 6.90 22.43
C LEU A 54 3.75 7.97 22.21
N GLY A 55 3.47 8.95 21.33
CA GLY A 55 4.42 9.93 20.82
C GLY A 55 5.20 10.64 21.91
N GLN A 56 6.51 10.38 21.91
CA GLN A 56 7.55 11.24 22.50
C GLN A 56 7.87 12.45 21.58
N ALA A 57 7.25 12.53 20.40
CA ALA A 57 7.44 13.59 19.40
C ALA A 57 6.26 14.59 19.41
N ALA A 58 6.53 15.86 19.12
CA ALA A 58 5.53 16.93 19.13
C ALA A 58 4.60 16.96 17.89
N ILE A 59 4.77 16.04 16.93
CA ILE A 59 4.12 16.06 15.62
C ILE A 59 3.44 14.71 15.36
N THR A 60 2.16 14.75 14.99
CA THR A 60 1.32 13.59 14.67
C THR A 60 1.50 13.16 13.22
N ALA A 61 1.65 11.86 12.95
CA ALA A 61 1.67 11.34 11.59
C ALA A 61 0.25 11.07 11.05
N TRP A 62 -0.69 10.75 11.94
CA TRP A 62 -2.05 10.35 11.59
C TRP A 62 -3.03 11.51 11.72
N HIS A 63 -3.75 11.78 10.64
CA HIS A 63 -4.75 12.83 10.58
C HIS A 63 -6.12 12.22 10.28
N PRO A 64 -6.94 11.90 11.31
CA PRO A 64 -8.27 11.30 11.17
C PRO A 64 -9.31 12.34 10.71
N THR A 65 -9.11 12.91 9.54
CA THR A 65 -9.95 13.98 8.98
C THR A 65 -11.28 13.49 8.42
N GLY A 66 -11.49 12.18 8.39
CA GLY A 66 -12.49 11.53 7.54
C GLY A 66 -12.07 11.50 6.07
N VAL A 67 -12.79 10.68 5.30
CA VAL A 67 -12.66 10.60 3.85
C VAL A 67 -14.05 10.51 3.24
N VAL A 68 -14.28 11.26 2.17
CA VAL A 68 -15.41 11.07 1.26
C VAL A 68 -14.90 10.41 -0.01
N GLN A 69 -15.51 9.30 -0.42
CA GLN A 69 -15.36 8.74 -1.76
C GLN A 69 -16.63 9.00 -2.57
N LEU A 70 -16.51 9.88 -3.57
CA LEU A 70 -17.61 10.27 -4.44
C LEU A 70 -18.05 9.09 -5.32
N SER A 71 -19.30 9.11 -5.74
CA SER A 71 -19.87 8.01 -6.53
C SER A 71 -19.17 7.86 -7.88
N GLY A 72 -18.79 8.98 -8.52
CA GLY A 72 -18.02 9.00 -9.76
C GLY A 72 -16.58 8.48 -9.64
N ALA A 73 -16.03 8.38 -8.43
CA ALA A 73 -14.72 7.76 -8.19
C ALA A 73 -14.74 6.22 -8.30
N LEU A 74 -15.93 5.62 -8.27
CA LEU A 74 -16.12 4.18 -8.33
C LEU A 74 -16.25 3.71 -9.78
N ASN A 75 -15.94 2.43 -9.99
CA ASN A 75 -16.16 1.81 -11.29
C ASN A 75 -17.67 1.82 -11.62
N LYS A 76 -18.06 2.60 -12.63
CA LYS A 76 -19.46 2.73 -13.06
C LYS A 76 -20.11 1.39 -13.46
N LYS A 77 -19.32 0.40 -13.92
CA LYS A 77 -19.81 -0.95 -14.25
C LYS A 77 -20.07 -1.82 -13.01
N GLN A 78 -19.57 -1.40 -11.85
CA GLN A 78 -19.65 -2.12 -10.58
C GLN A 78 -20.06 -1.16 -9.46
N SER A 79 -21.15 -0.38 -9.66
CA SER A 79 -21.63 0.58 -8.66
C SER A 79 -22.06 -0.07 -7.35
N LEU A 80 -21.70 0.55 -6.23
CA LEU A 80 -22.16 0.14 -4.90
C LEU A 80 -23.50 0.81 -4.62
N THR A 81 -24.48 0.07 -4.09
CA THR A 81 -25.75 0.65 -3.63
C THR A 81 -25.76 0.73 -2.10
N PRO A 82 -26.53 1.65 -1.49
CA PRO A 82 -26.69 1.75 -0.03
C PRO A 82 -27.05 0.41 0.62
N GLU A 83 -27.96 -0.35 0.01
CA GLU A 83 -28.42 -1.63 0.51
C GLU A 83 -27.28 -2.64 0.54
N LEU A 84 -26.52 -2.74 -0.56
CA LEU A 84 -25.38 -3.64 -0.67
C LEU A 84 -24.29 -3.33 0.36
N VAL A 85 -23.98 -2.05 0.54
CA VAL A 85 -22.97 -1.61 1.50
C VAL A 85 -23.45 -1.85 2.93
N SER A 86 -24.71 -1.54 3.25
CA SER A 86 -25.27 -1.77 4.59
C SER A 86 -25.36 -3.25 4.98
N ALA A 87 -25.46 -4.15 4.00
CA ALA A 87 -25.43 -5.59 4.24
C ALA A 87 -24.03 -6.12 4.60
N LEU A 88 -22.97 -5.37 4.27
CA LEU A 88 -21.58 -5.80 4.45
C LEU A 88 -20.83 -4.99 5.52
N TYR A 89 -21.24 -3.74 5.76
CA TYR A 89 -20.51 -2.80 6.59
C TYR A 89 -21.42 -2.07 7.56
N ASP A 90 -20.94 -1.93 8.80
CA ASP A 90 -21.60 -1.15 9.85
C ASP A 90 -21.58 0.36 9.50
N PRO A 91 -22.63 1.14 9.82
CA PRO A 91 -22.68 2.58 9.55
C PRO A 91 -21.56 3.38 10.23
N ARG A 92 -20.92 2.84 11.28
CA ARG A 92 -19.72 3.42 11.92
C ARG A 92 -18.47 3.32 11.05
N ILE A 93 -18.47 2.42 10.05
CA ILE A 93 -17.38 2.27 9.08
C ILE A 93 -17.64 3.14 7.85
N VAL A 94 -18.87 3.09 7.32
CA VAL A 94 -19.24 3.77 6.09
C VAL A 94 -20.72 4.14 6.11
N ARG A 95 -21.04 5.35 5.65
CA ARG A 95 -22.43 5.77 5.41
C ARG A 95 -22.59 6.47 4.06
N PRO A 96 -23.71 6.27 3.34
CA PRO A 96 -24.02 7.05 2.16
C PRO A 96 -24.29 8.51 2.55
N VAL A 97 -23.88 9.44 1.70
CA VAL A 97 -24.10 10.89 1.85
C VAL A 97 -24.50 11.49 0.50
N ASN A 98 -25.45 12.43 0.51
CA ASN A 98 -25.80 13.22 -0.67
C ASN A 98 -24.80 14.37 -0.89
N ALA A 99 -24.95 15.14 -1.98
CA ALA A 99 -24.04 16.24 -2.31
C ALA A 99 -24.00 17.33 -1.21
N ASP A 100 -25.14 17.68 -0.62
CA ASP A 100 -25.21 18.69 0.45
C ASP A 100 -24.48 18.25 1.70
N ALA A 101 -24.75 17.03 2.18
CA ALA A 101 -24.06 16.46 3.33
C ALA A 101 -22.56 16.28 3.05
N THR A 102 -22.21 15.91 1.82
CA THR A 102 -20.80 15.78 1.40
C THR A 102 -20.10 17.13 1.45
N SER A 103 -20.74 18.18 0.93
CA SER A 103 -20.21 19.54 0.96
C SER A 103 -20.06 20.05 2.40
N ALA A 104 -21.04 19.76 3.25
CA ALA A 104 -21.00 20.07 4.67
C ALA A 104 -19.94 19.27 5.44
N LEU A 105 -19.55 18.08 5.00
CA LEU A 105 -18.43 17.34 5.61
C LEU A 105 -17.08 17.86 5.10
N ALA A 106 -16.95 17.97 3.78
CA ALA A 106 -15.73 18.41 3.11
C ALA A 106 -15.36 19.87 3.42
N GLY A 107 -16.34 20.74 3.70
CA GLY A 107 -16.12 22.18 3.86
C GLY A 107 -16.05 22.95 2.53
N LEU A 108 -16.19 22.24 1.40
CA LEU A 108 -16.23 22.79 0.05
C LEU A 108 -17.40 22.19 -0.71
N GLU A 109 -17.98 22.96 -1.61
CA GLU A 109 -19.13 22.55 -2.41
C GLU A 109 -18.71 21.54 -3.50
N VAL A 110 -19.24 20.31 -3.42
CA VAL A 110 -18.93 19.21 -4.35
C VAL A 110 -20.08 18.95 -5.32
N THR A 111 -19.77 18.33 -6.46
CA THR A 111 -20.74 18.07 -7.54
C THR A 111 -21.67 16.89 -7.26
N GLU A 112 -21.29 15.96 -6.39
CA GLU A 112 -22.05 14.74 -6.12
C GLU A 112 -21.92 14.23 -4.69
N GLY A 113 -22.76 13.26 -4.33
CA GLY A 113 -22.65 12.49 -3.09
C GLY A 113 -21.78 11.24 -3.23
N GLY A 114 -21.71 10.45 -2.17
CA GLY A 114 -20.96 9.21 -2.17
C GLY A 114 -20.93 8.52 -0.82
N TRP A 115 -19.76 8.07 -0.42
CA TRP A 115 -19.53 7.28 0.80
C TRP A 115 -18.63 8.05 1.75
N TYR A 116 -19.12 8.27 2.97
CA TYR A 116 -18.34 8.91 4.03
C TYR A 116 -17.80 7.87 5.00
N PHE A 117 -16.50 7.97 5.27
CA PHE A 117 -15.75 7.16 6.22
C PHE A 117 -15.24 8.09 7.32
N GLU A 118 -15.94 8.14 8.45
CA GLU A 118 -15.62 9.07 9.54
C GLU A 118 -14.26 8.78 10.18
N GLY A 119 -13.97 7.51 10.46
CA GLY A 119 -12.70 7.09 11.05
C GLY A 119 -11.50 7.07 10.10
N ALA A 120 -11.71 7.44 8.84
CA ALA A 120 -10.68 7.47 7.81
C ALA A 120 -9.90 8.80 7.85
N GLY A 121 -8.91 8.96 6.98
CA GLY A 121 -8.13 10.19 6.94
C GLY A 121 -6.91 10.08 6.06
N TRP A 122 -5.84 10.77 6.45
CA TRP A 122 -4.57 10.71 5.75
C TRP A 122 -3.39 10.60 6.72
N LEU A 123 -2.27 10.11 6.19
CA LEU A 123 -1.05 9.83 6.92
C LEU A 123 0.10 10.62 6.29
N ASP A 124 0.91 11.28 7.12
CA ASP A 124 2.25 11.75 6.76
C ASP A 124 3.25 10.58 6.91
N PRO A 125 3.77 10.03 5.80
CA PRO A 125 4.65 8.87 5.87
C PRO A 125 6.02 9.18 6.47
N HIS A 126 6.54 10.41 6.34
CA HIS A 126 7.86 10.75 6.87
C HIS A 126 7.81 10.89 8.39
N THR A 127 6.79 11.59 8.90
CA THR A 127 6.55 11.67 10.34
C THR A 127 6.29 10.28 10.91
N LEU A 128 5.55 9.40 10.21
CA LEU A 128 5.39 8.00 10.62
C LEU A 128 6.74 7.27 10.74
N ALA A 129 7.59 7.36 9.71
CA ALA A 129 8.89 6.67 9.71
C ALA A 129 9.80 7.16 10.84
N GLN A 130 9.80 8.48 11.10
CA GLN A 130 10.52 9.08 12.22
C GLN A 130 9.99 8.55 13.56
N ASN A 131 8.67 8.56 13.75
CA ASN A 131 8.03 8.08 14.98
C ASN A 131 8.35 6.59 15.24
N LEU A 132 8.29 5.76 14.21
CA LEU A 132 8.63 4.32 14.31
C LEU A 132 10.09 4.09 14.69
N LEU A 133 11.04 4.76 14.03
CA LEU A 133 12.47 4.62 14.32
C LEU A 133 12.84 5.20 15.69
N ALA A 134 12.17 6.25 16.14
CA ALA A 134 12.36 6.82 17.47
C ALA A 134 11.80 5.90 18.56
N PHE A 135 10.66 5.28 18.31
CA PHE A 135 9.99 4.37 19.23
C PHE A 135 10.77 3.06 19.42
N GLU A 136 11.16 2.40 18.33
CA GLU A 136 11.81 1.09 18.38
C GLU A 136 13.31 1.17 18.11
N LYS A 137 14.08 1.37 19.19
CA LYS A 137 15.54 1.52 19.13
C LYS A 137 16.29 0.25 18.72
N ARG A 138 15.64 -0.92 18.70
CA ARG A 138 16.25 -2.19 18.22
C ARG A 138 16.28 -2.28 16.69
N ILE A 139 15.66 -1.35 15.97
CA ILE A 139 15.79 -1.23 14.51
C ILE A 139 17.08 -0.49 14.20
N VAL A 140 17.98 -1.15 13.48
CA VAL A 140 19.23 -0.58 13.00
C VAL A 140 19.09 -0.34 11.50
N PRO A 141 18.78 0.89 11.06
CA PRO A 141 18.68 1.21 9.65
C PRO A 141 20.06 1.33 9.00
N GLN A 142 20.16 0.86 7.77
CA GLN A 142 21.31 1.01 6.89
C GLN A 142 20.82 1.40 5.51
N PHE A 143 21.02 2.67 5.19
CA PHE A 143 20.64 3.29 3.92
C PHE A 143 21.79 3.26 2.91
N ASP A 144 21.52 3.70 1.67
CA ASP A 144 22.49 3.73 0.56
C ASP A 144 23.17 2.37 0.31
N SER A 145 22.43 1.29 0.56
CA SER A 145 22.92 -0.09 0.54
C SER A 145 21.95 -0.96 -0.26
N GLU A 146 22.17 -1.02 -1.57
CA GLU A 146 21.37 -1.87 -2.46
C GLU A 146 21.78 -3.34 -2.33
N ILE A 147 20.86 -4.17 -1.84
CA ILE A 147 21.02 -5.63 -1.86
C ILE A 147 20.81 -6.13 -3.30
N ILE A 148 21.84 -6.76 -3.86
CA ILE A 148 21.86 -7.27 -5.24
C ILE A 148 21.72 -8.79 -5.31
N SER A 149 21.94 -9.50 -4.20
CA SER A 149 21.74 -10.94 -4.15
C SER A 149 21.37 -11.42 -2.76
N ILE A 150 20.57 -12.49 -2.72
CA ILE A 150 20.27 -13.27 -1.52
C ILE A 150 20.52 -14.74 -1.80
N SER A 151 21.11 -15.45 -0.83
CA SER A 151 21.30 -16.89 -0.92
C SER A 151 21.19 -17.53 0.46
N ALA A 152 20.75 -18.79 0.49
CA ALA A 152 20.74 -19.59 1.70
C ALA A 152 22.06 -20.37 1.80
N GLU A 153 22.71 -20.29 2.96
CA GLU A 153 23.78 -21.20 3.33
C GLU A 153 23.17 -22.36 4.12
N ALA A 154 23.47 -23.60 3.70
CA ALA A 154 22.95 -24.80 4.33
C ALA A 154 23.42 -24.91 5.79
N ALA A 155 22.66 -25.64 6.60
CA ALA A 155 23.14 -26.03 7.92
C ALA A 155 24.35 -26.95 7.76
N ASP A 156 25.36 -26.75 8.60
CA ASP A 156 26.55 -27.57 8.64
C ASP A 156 26.51 -28.44 9.90
N ALA A 157 26.29 -29.74 9.68
CA ALA A 157 26.20 -30.72 10.76
C ALA A 157 27.55 -30.97 11.46
N VAL A 158 28.67 -30.67 10.80
CA VAL A 158 30.03 -30.85 11.37
C VAL A 158 30.37 -29.68 12.29
N THR A 159 30.05 -28.45 11.89
CA THR A 159 30.32 -27.25 12.71
C THR A 159 29.15 -26.89 13.64
N GLY A 160 28.00 -27.55 13.50
CA GLY A 160 26.77 -27.22 14.23
C GLY A 160 26.14 -25.89 13.80
N LYS A 161 26.59 -25.31 12.68
CA LYS A 161 26.11 -24.01 12.20
C LYS A 161 24.71 -24.17 11.61
N PRO A 162 23.68 -23.44 12.08
CA PRO A 162 22.35 -23.53 11.50
C PRO A 162 22.32 -22.92 10.10
N ARG A 163 21.30 -23.33 9.31
CA ARG A 163 20.96 -22.65 8.05
C ARG A 163 20.76 -21.16 8.33
N HIS A 164 21.27 -20.32 7.43
CA HIS A 164 21.06 -18.88 7.50
C HIS A 164 21.06 -18.29 6.08
N TRP A 165 20.56 -17.08 5.98
CA TRP A 165 20.56 -16.29 4.76
C TRP A 165 21.76 -15.35 4.72
N ILE A 166 22.31 -15.18 3.52
CA ILE A 166 23.30 -14.16 3.20
C ILE A 166 22.68 -13.20 2.19
N ALA A 167 22.63 -11.93 2.54
CA ALA A 167 22.36 -10.84 1.61
C ALA A 167 23.68 -10.15 1.26
N THR A 168 23.93 -9.89 -0.03
CA THR A 168 25.12 -9.15 -0.48
C THR A 168 24.69 -7.85 -1.13
N ASP A 169 25.30 -6.74 -0.70
CA ASP A 169 25.06 -5.44 -1.33
C ASP A 169 25.96 -5.19 -2.55
N ALA A 170 25.63 -4.14 -3.32
CA ALA A 170 26.37 -3.73 -4.51
C ALA A 170 27.84 -3.36 -4.25
N ARG A 171 28.23 -3.16 -2.98
CA ARG A 171 29.62 -2.88 -2.57
C ARG A 171 30.36 -4.15 -2.12
N GLY A 172 29.68 -5.30 -2.12
CA GLY A 172 30.22 -6.59 -1.70
C GLY A 172 30.14 -6.86 -0.19
N ASN A 173 29.49 -6.00 0.59
CA ASN A 173 29.28 -6.30 2.01
C ASN A 173 28.27 -7.43 2.16
N ARG A 174 28.50 -8.30 3.14
CA ARG A 174 27.66 -9.47 3.40
C ARG A 174 26.95 -9.32 4.74
N TYR A 175 25.65 -9.61 4.74
CA TYR A 175 24.80 -9.60 5.92
C TYR A 175 24.26 -11.00 6.16
N GLN A 176 24.35 -11.48 7.40
CA GLN A 176 23.85 -12.80 7.78
C GLN A 176 22.63 -12.65 8.68
N ALA A 177 21.60 -13.46 8.43
CA ALA A 177 20.41 -13.52 9.27
C ALA A 177 19.74 -14.90 9.19
N ALA A 178 19.17 -15.38 10.30
CA ALA A 178 18.30 -16.55 10.26
C ALA A 178 16.97 -16.27 9.53
N THR A 179 16.54 -15.00 9.52
CA THR A 179 15.27 -14.57 8.93
C THR A 179 15.46 -13.33 8.06
N VAL A 180 14.87 -13.34 6.87
CA VAL A 180 14.86 -12.25 5.89
C VAL A 180 13.42 -11.98 5.47
N VAL A 181 13.05 -10.69 5.43
CA VAL A 181 11.76 -10.24 4.90
C VAL A 181 12.02 -9.30 3.73
N LEU A 182 11.52 -9.65 2.55
CA LEU A 182 11.66 -8.85 1.33
C LEU A 182 10.50 -7.85 1.24
N CYS A 183 10.81 -6.57 1.40
CA CYS A 183 9.86 -5.44 1.38
C CYS A 183 10.14 -4.42 0.25
N ASN A 184 10.81 -4.84 -0.82
CA ASN A 184 11.38 -3.97 -1.86
C ASN A 184 10.44 -3.72 -3.06
N SER A 185 9.12 -3.81 -2.87
CA SER A 185 8.10 -3.52 -3.90
C SER A 185 8.39 -4.26 -5.22
N HIS A 186 8.31 -3.58 -6.38
CA HIS A 186 8.56 -4.15 -7.71
C HIS A 186 10.01 -4.63 -7.92
N ALA A 187 10.97 -4.14 -7.14
CA ALA A 187 12.37 -4.55 -7.28
C ALA A 187 12.62 -6.00 -6.82
N ILE A 188 11.62 -6.63 -6.19
CA ILE A 188 11.68 -8.05 -5.84
C ILE A 188 11.84 -8.94 -7.07
N ASP A 189 11.30 -8.53 -8.23
CA ASP A 189 11.39 -9.30 -9.47
C ASP A 189 12.84 -9.43 -9.95
N SER A 190 13.71 -8.47 -9.61
CA SER A 190 15.14 -8.53 -9.90
C SER A 190 15.94 -9.27 -8.83
N LEU A 191 15.58 -9.10 -7.56
CA LEU A 191 16.32 -9.70 -6.44
C LEU A 191 16.01 -11.18 -6.22
N ALA A 192 14.77 -11.59 -6.49
CA ALA A 192 14.26 -12.94 -6.26
C ALA A 192 13.29 -13.39 -7.37
N PRO A 193 13.75 -13.42 -8.65
CA PRO A 193 12.91 -13.73 -9.81
C PRO A 193 12.24 -15.12 -9.73
N ASP A 194 12.91 -16.06 -9.07
CA ASP A 194 12.48 -17.46 -9.02
C ASP A 194 11.35 -17.73 -8.02
N LEU A 195 10.85 -16.70 -7.32
CA LEU A 195 9.72 -16.85 -6.38
C LEU A 195 8.36 -17.02 -7.06
N GLY A 196 8.27 -16.85 -8.40
CA GLY A 196 7.03 -17.01 -9.15
C GLY A 196 5.95 -15.98 -8.80
N LEU A 197 6.35 -14.82 -8.25
CA LEU A 197 5.45 -13.73 -7.92
C LEU A 197 4.95 -13.06 -9.20
N ARG A 198 3.73 -12.52 -9.17
CA ARG A 198 3.14 -11.80 -10.30
C ARG A 198 2.71 -10.42 -9.87
N LEU A 199 3.54 -9.43 -10.19
CA LEU A 199 3.32 -8.05 -9.82
C LEU A 199 3.00 -7.19 -11.05
N ASN A 200 1.96 -6.38 -10.94
CA ASN A 200 1.71 -5.25 -11.82
C ASN A 200 2.42 -4.03 -11.25
N THR A 201 3.18 -3.32 -12.10
CA THR A 201 3.80 -2.05 -11.74
C THR A 201 3.07 -0.89 -12.42
N ALA A 202 2.79 0.16 -11.67
CA ALA A 202 2.16 1.37 -12.18
C ALA A 202 2.91 2.60 -11.68
N ARG A 203 3.20 3.53 -12.60
CA ARG A 203 3.69 4.86 -12.25
C ARG A 203 2.49 5.73 -11.88
N GLY A 204 2.61 6.50 -10.81
CA GLY A 204 1.66 7.57 -10.54
C GLY A 204 2.35 8.85 -10.07
N GLN A 205 1.73 9.97 -10.41
CA GLN A 205 2.22 11.29 -10.05
C GLN A 205 1.15 12.06 -9.28
N ALA A 206 1.57 12.63 -8.14
CA ALA A 206 0.81 13.63 -7.40
C ALA A 206 1.23 15.04 -7.83
N SER A 207 0.38 16.01 -7.55
CA SER A 207 0.64 17.43 -7.81
C SER A 207 0.47 18.21 -6.52
N LEU A 208 1.32 19.21 -6.30
CA LEU A 208 1.22 20.12 -5.17
C LEU A 208 0.81 21.50 -5.66
N ILE A 209 -0.21 22.04 -5.00
CA ILE A 209 -0.64 23.42 -5.17
C ILE A 209 -0.46 24.16 -3.85
N LYS A 210 -0.27 25.48 -3.93
CA LYS A 210 -0.34 26.32 -2.74
C LYS A 210 -1.76 26.27 -2.17
N ALA A 211 -1.88 26.16 -0.85
CA ALA A 211 -3.17 26.33 -0.19
C ALA A 211 -3.59 27.80 -0.29
N GLU A 212 -4.72 28.07 -0.92
CA GLU A 212 -5.34 29.40 -0.97
C GLU A 212 -6.49 29.45 0.05
N THR A 213 -6.95 30.64 0.42
CA THR A 213 -7.97 30.83 1.48
C THR A 213 -9.22 29.98 1.26
N ASP A 214 -9.70 29.87 0.02
CA ASP A 214 -10.89 29.10 -0.30
C ASP A 214 -10.63 27.59 -0.20
N SER A 215 -9.54 27.11 -0.81
CA SER A 215 -9.24 25.67 -0.83
C SER A 215 -8.76 25.12 0.51
N ALA A 216 -8.23 25.99 1.38
CA ALA A 216 -7.84 25.68 2.75
C ALA A 216 -9.03 25.35 3.67
N ALA A 217 -10.26 25.67 3.26
CA ALA A 217 -11.47 25.28 4.00
C ALA A 217 -11.76 23.77 3.94
N LEU A 218 -11.05 23.01 3.08
CA LEU A 218 -11.20 21.56 2.98
C LEU A 218 -10.84 20.86 4.29
N ARG A 219 -11.82 20.16 4.88
CA ARG A 219 -11.71 19.48 6.18
C ARG A 219 -11.36 18.00 6.10
N CYS A 220 -11.70 17.32 5.01
CA CYS A 220 -11.48 15.88 4.84
C CYS A 220 -10.88 15.57 3.47
N VAL A 221 -10.33 14.35 3.30
CA VAL A 221 -9.92 13.92 1.96
C VAL A 221 -11.17 13.71 1.11
N VAL A 222 -11.19 14.25 -0.11
CA VAL A 222 -12.26 14.03 -1.07
C VAL A 222 -11.69 13.26 -2.25
N SER A 223 -12.15 12.03 -2.47
CA SER A 223 -11.75 11.16 -3.56
C SER A 223 -12.83 11.11 -4.64
N GLY A 224 -12.56 11.78 -5.77
CA GLY A 224 -13.33 11.75 -7.01
C GLY A 224 -12.54 11.09 -8.15
N GLU A 225 -12.61 11.69 -9.34
CA GLU A 225 -11.69 11.39 -10.45
C GLU A 225 -10.23 11.62 -10.06
N ARG A 226 -9.99 12.62 -9.20
CA ARG A 226 -8.77 12.82 -8.43
C ARG A 226 -9.11 13.01 -6.97
N SER A 227 -8.14 12.79 -6.11
CA SER A 227 -8.26 13.01 -4.67
C SER A 227 -7.57 14.31 -4.27
N LEU A 228 -8.26 15.15 -3.51
CA LEU A 228 -7.69 16.34 -2.88
C LEU A 228 -7.57 16.10 -1.37
N PHE A 229 -6.41 16.44 -0.84
CA PHE A 229 -6.09 16.31 0.58
C PHE A 229 -6.25 17.66 1.30
N PRO A 230 -6.61 17.65 2.60
CA PRO A 230 -6.57 18.85 3.43
C PRO A 230 -5.21 19.53 3.41
N ALA A 231 -5.21 20.85 3.53
CA ALA A 231 -3.99 21.64 3.50
C ALA A 231 -3.02 21.25 4.62
N HIS A 232 -1.75 21.12 4.28
CA HIS A 232 -0.68 20.81 5.21
C HIS A 232 0.59 21.58 4.82
N ASN A 233 1.22 22.24 5.79
CA ASN A 233 2.41 23.08 5.61
C ASN A 233 2.28 24.09 4.44
N GLY A 234 1.11 24.73 4.32
CA GLY A 234 0.83 25.74 3.29
C GLY A 234 0.59 25.21 1.88
N THR A 235 0.52 23.88 1.70
CA THR A 235 0.28 23.22 0.42
C THR A 235 -0.92 22.28 0.47
N GLN A 236 -1.45 21.92 -0.69
CA GLN A 236 -2.44 20.87 -0.86
C GLN A 236 -1.98 19.88 -1.93
N LEU A 237 -2.21 18.60 -1.63
CA LEU A 237 -1.86 17.49 -2.50
C LEU A 237 -3.06 17.02 -3.32
N ILE A 238 -2.84 16.88 -4.63
CA ILE A 238 -3.76 16.25 -5.58
C ILE A 238 -3.15 14.92 -5.99
N ALA A 239 -3.85 13.80 -5.76
CA ALA A 239 -3.39 12.48 -6.17
C ALA A 239 -4.47 11.71 -6.92
N ALA A 240 -4.13 10.92 -7.94
CA ALA A 240 -2.90 10.94 -8.70
C ALA A 240 -3.22 10.50 -10.12
N SER A 241 -2.34 10.82 -11.06
CA SER A 241 -2.36 10.20 -12.38
C SER A 241 -1.89 8.73 -12.25
N TYR A 242 -2.30 7.89 -13.19
CA TYR A 242 -1.92 6.49 -13.26
C TYR A 242 -1.51 6.12 -14.67
N ARG A 243 -0.30 5.58 -14.82
CA ARG A 243 0.23 5.10 -16.11
C ARG A 243 0.83 3.71 -15.95
N THR A 244 0.46 2.82 -16.87
CA THR A 244 0.90 1.42 -16.90
C THR A 244 1.70 1.08 -18.17
N GLY A 245 1.85 2.03 -19.10
CA GLY A 245 2.63 1.83 -20.33
C GLY A 245 4.13 1.74 -20.02
N SER A 246 4.85 0.90 -20.77
CA SER A 246 6.28 0.62 -20.59
C SER A 246 7.15 1.89 -20.58
N GLU A 247 6.89 2.85 -21.47
CA GLU A 247 7.58 4.14 -21.52
C GLU A 247 7.44 4.93 -20.21
N SER A 248 6.27 4.86 -19.58
CA SER A 248 6.02 5.54 -18.30
C SER A 248 6.73 4.86 -17.14
N LEU A 249 7.02 3.56 -17.23
CA LEU A 249 7.72 2.84 -16.16
C LEU A 249 9.24 3.05 -16.19
N ALA A 250 9.77 3.59 -17.29
CA ALA A 250 11.21 3.79 -17.49
C ALA A 250 11.77 5.03 -16.77
N THR A 251 10.91 5.94 -16.27
CA THR A 251 11.35 7.18 -15.61
C THR A 251 10.58 7.45 -14.32
N ARG A 252 11.28 8.02 -13.35
CA ARG A 252 10.71 8.57 -12.11
C ARG A 252 10.61 10.10 -12.14
N GLU A 253 10.90 10.71 -13.28
CA GLU A 253 10.81 12.16 -13.45
C GLU A 253 9.37 12.63 -13.51
N ARG A 254 9.15 13.89 -13.13
CA ARG A 254 7.84 14.55 -13.17
C ARG A 254 7.47 14.89 -14.62
N ASN A 255 6.19 14.76 -14.95
CA ASN A 255 5.63 15.09 -16.25
C ASN A 255 4.54 16.16 -16.11
N ALA A 256 4.64 17.26 -16.84
CA ALA A 256 3.66 18.36 -16.80
C ALA A 256 2.25 17.91 -17.22
N LEU A 257 2.13 16.99 -18.18
CA LEU A 257 0.83 16.45 -18.61
C LEU A 257 0.11 15.72 -17.47
N ASP A 258 0.85 15.06 -16.58
CA ASP A 258 0.26 14.42 -15.40
C ASP A 258 -0.27 15.45 -14.41
N ASP A 259 0.38 16.61 -14.30
CA ASP A 259 -0.11 17.71 -13.47
C ASP A 259 -1.39 18.32 -14.04
N ASP A 260 -1.43 18.57 -15.35
CA ASP A 260 -2.62 19.11 -16.01
C ASP A 260 -3.81 18.15 -15.87
N GLN A 261 -3.58 16.84 -16.02
CA GLN A 261 -4.61 15.83 -15.80
C GLN A 261 -5.07 15.75 -14.35
N ASN A 262 -4.17 15.94 -13.38
CA ASN A 262 -4.54 16.00 -11.97
C ASN A 262 -5.38 17.23 -11.66
N LEU A 263 -5.00 18.40 -12.18
CA LEU A 263 -5.72 19.66 -12.02
C LEU A 263 -7.12 19.61 -12.68
N ALA A 264 -7.20 19.08 -13.90
CA ALA A 264 -8.47 18.92 -14.61
C ALA A 264 -9.40 17.94 -13.87
N GLY A 265 -8.88 16.79 -13.43
CA GLY A 265 -9.68 15.79 -12.73
C GLY A 265 -10.19 16.26 -11.36
N ILE A 266 -9.46 17.14 -10.67
CA ILE A 266 -9.98 17.73 -9.42
C ILE A 266 -10.94 18.90 -9.66
N ALA A 267 -10.83 19.61 -10.79
CA ALA A 267 -11.79 20.64 -11.17
C ALA A 267 -13.22 20.10 -11.33
N ALA A 268 -13.36 18.87 -11.84
CA ALA A 268 -14.65 18.21 -12.04
C ALA A 268 -15.35 17.80 -10.72
N VAL A 269 -14.63 17.85 -9.59
CA VAL A 269 -15.14 17.41 -8.27
C VAL A 269 -15.88 18.51 -7.53
N PHE A 270 -15.48 19.77 -7.71
CA PHE A 270 -16.02 20.92 -6.97
C PHE A 270 -16.89 21.79 -7.89
N THR A 271 -17.97 22.36 -7.36
CA THR A 271 -18.87 23.21 -8.17
C THR A 271 -18.27 24.59 -8.44
N LYS A 272 -17.43 25.06 -7.51
CA LYS A 272 -16.67 26.29 -7.65
C LYS A 272 -15.22 25.96 -7.97
N PRO A 273 -14.61 26.66 -8.93
CA PRO A 273 -13.19 26.47 -9.18
C PRO A 273 -12.40 26.92 -7.94
N LEU A 274 -11.54 26.04 -7.42
CA LEU A 274 -10.56 26.39 -6.40
C LEU A 274 -9.67 27.49 -7.00
N SER A 275 -9.42 28.61 -6.32
CA SER A 275 -9.04 29.94 -6.85
C SER A 275 -7.87 30.00 -7.86
N ARG A 276 -7.16 28.89 -8.12
CA ARG A 276 -6.24 28.68 -9.26
C ARG A 276 -6.90 28.28 -10.59
N MET A 277 -8.18 27.92 -10.60
CA MET A 277 -8.92 27.49 -11.80
C MET A 277 -9.77 28.61 -12.42
N GLN A 278 -9.85 29.79 -11.79
CA GLN A 278 -10.73 30.89 -12.22
C GLN A 278 -10.16 31.73 -13.37
N ASP A 279 -8.83 31.87 -13.49
CA ASP A 279 -8.23 32.95 -14.30
C ASP A 279 -7.42 32.54 -15.52
N GLY A 280 -7.39 31.26 -15.91
CA GLY A 280 -6.66 30.80 -17.12
C GLY A 280 -5.13 31.02 -17.10
N ALA A 281 -4.59 31.66 -16.05
CA ALA A 281 -3.17 31.77 -15.77
C ALA A 281 -2.77 30.69 -14.76
N ALA A 282 -1.83 29.83 -15.15
CA ALA A 282 -1.31 28.77 -14.28
C ALA A 282 -0.66 29.39 -13.03
N ALA A 283 -1.33 29.29 -11.89
CA ALA A 283 -0.69 29.60 -10.62
C ALA A 283 0.50 28.66 -10.42
N PRO A 284 1.65 29.13 -9.88
CA PRO A 284 2.89 28.37 -9.92
C PRO A 284 2.68 27.04 -9.21
N ALA A 285 2.69 25.92 -9.96
CA ALA A 285 2.75 24.61 -9.36
C ALA A 285 3.94 24.61 -8.39
N VAL A 286 3.75 24.12 -7.17
CA VAL A 286 4.91 23.96 -6.30
C VAL A 286 5.69 22.80 -6.90
N THR A 287 6.79 23.13 -7.58
CA THR A 287 7.60 22.15 -8.33
C THR A 287 8.44 21.28 -7.41
N GLN A 288 8.55 21.65 -6.15
CA GLN A 288 9.30 20.94 -5.12
C GLN A 288 8.37 20.50 -4.00
N ALA A 289 8.59 19.28 -3.51
CA ALA A 289 7.90 18.81 -2.33
C ALA A 289 8.33 19.59 -1.08
N PRO A 290 7.48 19.67 -0.02
CA PRO A 290 7.75 20.50 1.15
C PRO A 290 9.02 20.10 1.91
N ASN A 291 9.43 18.82 1.79
CA ASN A 291 10.66 18.32 2.39
C ASN A 291 11.67 17.91 1.31
N GLU A 292 12.95 18.21 1.54
CA GLU A 292 14.04 17.80 0.65
C GLU A 292 14.00 16.29 0.38
N GLY A 293 14.09 15.92 -0.91
CA GLY A 293 14.11 14.54 -1.38
C GLY A 293 12.77 13.81 -1.39
N GLN A 294 11.63 14.48 -1.17
CA GLN A 294 10.30 13.87 -1.37
C GLN A 294 9.97 13.82 -2.87
N SER A 295 9.62 12.64 -3.38
CA SER A 295 9.17 12.49 -4.77
C SER A 295 7.66 12.61 -4.85
N LEU A 296 7.16 13.38 -5.81
CA LEU A 296 5.75 13.38 -6.20
C LEU A 296 5.41 12.26 -7.19
N VAL A 297 6.43 11.55 -7.68
CA VAL A 297 6.30 10.43 -8.63
C VAL A 297 6.67 9.14 -7.93
N ALA A 298 5.79 8.15 -8.02
CA ALA A 298 5.91 6.88 -7.33
C ALA A 298 5.68 5.70 -8.27
N MET A 299 6.47 4.64 -8.06
CA MET A 299 6.28 3.34 -8.71
C MET A 299 5.60 2.39 -7.74
N ARG A 300 4.32 2.13 -7.96
CA ARG A 300 3.52 1.22 -7.13
C ARG A 300 3.61 -0.18 -7.71
N SER A 301 3.67 -1.18 -6.84
CA SER A 301 3.44 -2.58 -7.23
C SER A 301 2.20 -3.13 -6.57
N ALA A 302 1.41 -3.89 -7.32
CA ALA A 302 0.28 -4.66 -6.84
C ALA A 302 0.41 -6.12 -7.29
N GLY A 303 -0.13 -7.09 -6.56
CA GLY A 303 -0.36 -8.41 -7.15
C GLY A 303 -1.18 -8.27 -8.45
N GLU A 304 -1.04 -9.20 -9.39
CA GLU A 304 -1.82 -9.16 -10.64
C GLU A 304 -3.35 -9.20 -10.40
N ASP A 305 -3.76 -9.70 -9.23
CA ASP A 305 -5.12 -9.75 -8.70
C ASP A 305 -5.49 -8.52 -7.85
N PHE A 306 -4.60 -7.52 -7.78
CA PHE A 306 -4.72 -6.32 -6.95
C PHE A 306 -4.81 -6.60 -5.44
N LEU A 307 -4.23 -7.72 -5.00
CA LEU A 307 -4.07 -8.10 -3.61
C LEU A 307 -2.58 -8.03 -3.20
N PRO A 308 -2.28 -7.74 -1.92
CA PRO A 308 -0.91 -7.79 -1.44
C PRO A 308 -0.34 -9.22 -1.51
N VAL A 309 0.98 -9.33 -1.54
CA VAL A 309 1.73 -10.57 -1.60
C VAL A 309 2.54 -10.68 -0.32
N VAL A 310 2.01 -11.42 0.65
CA VAL A 310 2.48 -11.41 2.03
C VAL A 310 2.49 -12.81 2.61
N GLY A 311 3.64 -13.26 3.10
CA GLY A 311 3.77 -14.54 3.78
C GLY A 311 5.14 -15.18 3.59
N ARG A 312 5.20 -16.49 3.79
CA ARG A 312 6.39 -17.30 3.55
C ARG A 312 6.72 -17.33 2.05
N ALA A 313 7.99 -17.19 1.69
CA ALA A 313 8.43 -17.32 0.31
C ALA A 313 8.31 -18.78 -0.16
N PRO A 314 7.72 -19.06 -1.33
CA PRO A 314 7.48 -20.43 -1.77
C PRO A 314 8.79 -21.13 -2.14
N ALA A 315 8.89 -22.42 -1.81
CA ALA A 315 9.88 -23.30 -2.41
C ALA A 315 9.32 -23.82 -3.73
N VAL A 316 9.42 -23.02 -4.79
CA VAL A 316 8.60 -23.16 -6.01
C VAL A 316 8.61 -24.57 -6.59
N GLU A 317 9.77 -25.19 -6.73
CA GLU A 317 9.89 -26.56 -7.26
C GLU A 317 9.17 -27.58 -6.39
N ALA A 318 9.30 -27.46 -5.06
CA ALA A 318 8.62 -28.33 -4.10
C ALA A 318 7.11 -28.11 -4.13
N VAL A 319 6.64 -26.86 -4.17
CA VAL A 319 5.21 -26.54 -4.33
C VAL A 319 4.63 -27.17 -5.59
N VAL A 320 5.34 -27.06 -6.71
CA VAL A 320 4.90 -27.66 -7.98
C VAL A 320 4.87 -29.18 -7.90
N ALA A 321 5.85 -29.81 -7.25
CA ALA A 321 5.90 -31.25 -7.07
C ALA A 321 4.76 -31.75 -6.16
N ASP A 322 4.56 -31.11 -5.01
CA ASP A 322 3.53 -31.45 -4.02
C ASP A 322 2.12 -31.35 -4.61
N LEU A 323 1.90 -30.36 -5.47
CA LEU A 323 0.60 -30.10 -6.08
C LEU A 323 0.43 -30.75 -7.46
N ALA A 324 1.41 -31.53 -7.94
CA ALA A 324 1.37 -32.15 -9.26
C ALA A 324 0.16 -33.07 -9.46
N ALA A 325 -0.34 -33.70 -8.38
CA ALA A 325 -1.51 -34.56 -8.42
C ALA A 325 -2.80 -33.79 -8.77
N LEU A 326 -2.91 -32.51 -8.38
CA LEU A 326 -4.07 -31.67 -8.68
C LEU A 326 -4.25 -31.41 -10.18
N ARG A 327 -3.18 -31.47 -10.99
CA ARG A 327 -3.28 -31.31 -12.45
C ARG A 327 -4.14 -32.39 -13.10
N ARG A 328 -4.19 -33.58 -12.50
CA ARG A 328 -4.92 -34.74 -13.02
C ARG A 328 -6.25 -34.98 -12.30
N ASN A 329 -6.31 -34.65 -11.01
CA ASN A 329 -7.49 -34.83 -10.19
C ASN A 329 -7.65 -33.64 -9.23
N ALA A 330 -8.67 -32.80 -9.48
CA ALA A 330 -8.97 -31.64 -8.64
C ALA A 330 -9.32 -32.00 -7.18
N LYS A 331 -9.59 -33.27 -6.87
CA LYS A 331 -9.88 -33.80 -5.53
C LYS A 331 -8.71 -34.58 -4.92
N ALA A 332 -7.53 -34.54 -5.53
CA ALA A 332 -6.36 -35.22 -4.97
C ALA A 332 -6.02 -34.64 -3.59
N GLU A 333 -5.57 -35.52 -2.68
CA GLU A 333 -5.01 -35.09 -1.41
C GLU A 333 -3.73 -34.30 -1.66
N ILE A 334 -3.57 -33.20 -0.94
CA ILE A 334 -2.40 -32.33 -0.99
C ILE A 334 -1.90 -32.07 0.43
N PRO A 335 -0.61 -31.72 0.60
CA PRO A 335 -0.10 -31.29 1.89
C PRO A 335 -0.93 -30.14 2.47
N THR A 336 -1.13 -30.17 3.79
CA THR A 336 -1.87 -29.12 4.51
C THR A 336 -1.13 -27.79 4.50
N GLU A 337 0.21 -27.82 4.46
CA GLU A 337 1.06 -26.64 4.37
C GLU A 337 1.80 -26.64 3.03
N THR A 338 1.78 -25.50 2.35
CA THR A 338 2.50 -25.32 1.08
C THR A 338 4.00 -25.19 1.34
N ALA A 339 4.83 -25.92 0.61
CA ALA A 339 6.29 -25.87 0.77
C ALA A 339 6.85 -24.44 0.64
N TYR A 340 7.74 -24.06 1.54
CA TYR A 340 8.32 -22.72 1.63
C TYR A 340 9.82 -22.75 1.91
N GLN A 341 10.47 -21.62 1.65
CA GLN A 341 11.89 -21.43 1.96
C GLN A 341 12.05 -20.98 3.40
N GLU A 342 12.64 -21.83 4.24
CA GLU A 342 12.78 -21.54 5.67
C GLU A 342 13.56 -20.25 5.93
N GLY A 343 12.98 -19.38 6.77
CA GLY A 343 13.53 -18.07 7.12
C GLY A 343 13.32 -16.97 6.08
N LEU A 344 12.67 -17.22 4.94
CA LEU A 344 12.42 -16.19 3.92
C LEU A 344 10.94 -15.83 3.83
N PHE A 345 10.66 -14.54 3.92
CA PHE A 345 9.30 -13.98 3.88
C PHE A 345 9.23 -12.82 2.87
N VAL A 346 8.01 -12.54 2.41
CA VAL A 346 7.72 -11.51 1.42
C VAL A 346 6.63 -10.59 1.96
N ASN A 347 6.77 -9.28 1.71
CA ASN A 347 5.74 -8.27 1.97
C ASN A 347 5.76 -7.20 0.86
N VAL A 348 5.09 -7.49 -0.25
CA VAL A 348 5.10 -6.62 -1.45
C VAL A 348 3.71 -6.52 -2.08
N GLY A 349 3.55 -5.73 -3.13
CA GLY A 349 2.33 -5.76 -3.94
C GLY A 349 1.11 -5.10 -3.30
N HIS A 350 1.28 -4.13 -2.40
CA HIS A 350 0.17 -3.49 -1.70
C HIS A 350 -0.68 -2.52 -2.55
N GLY A 351 -0.23 -2.19 -3.76
CA GLY A 351 -0.87 -1.24 -4.66
C GLY A 351 -1.10 0.12 -3.98
N SER A 352 -2.29 0.71 -4.20
CA SER A 352 -2.68 1.97 -3.56
C SER A 352 -3.30 1.80 -2.16
N ASN A 353 -3.25 0.60 -1.57
CA ASN A 353 -3.85 0.30 -0.26
C ASN A 353 -2.80 -0.01 0.83
N GLY A 354 -1.52 0.32 0.60
CA GLY A 354 -0.42 0.04 1.54
C GLY A 354 -0.67 0.60 2.93
N VAL A 355 -1.20 1.82 3.04
CA VAL A 355 -1.50 2.43 4.35
C VAL A 355 -2.47 1.57 5.17
N ALA A 356 -3.46 0.95 4.52
CA ALA A 356 -4.41 0.06 5.19
C ALA A 356 -3.83 -1.33 5.45
N THR A 357 -3.09 -1.89 4.50
CA THR A 357 -2.71 -3.31 4.50
C THR A 357 -1.40 -3.59 5.24
N CYS A 358 -0.41 -2.70 5.18
CA CYS A 358 0.90 -2.93 5.78
C CYS A 358 0.86 -3.26 7.30
N PRO A 359 0.05 -2.57 8.15
CA PRO A 359 0.02 -2.89 9.58
C PRO A 359 -0.45 -4.32 9.89
N LEU A 360 -1.55 -4.77 9.28
CA LEU A 360 -2.04 -6.14 9.46
C LEU A 360 -1.08 -7.17 8.84
N SER A 361 -0.50 -6.85 7.68
CA SER A 361 0.50 -7.70 7.02
C SER A 361 1.77 -7.85 7.86
N ALA A 362 2.23 -6.79 8.52
CA ALA A 362 3.37 -6.83 9.42
C ALA A 362 3.09 -7.69 10.66
N GLU A 363 1.90 -7.55 11.26
CA GLU A 363 1.47 -8.39 12.39
C GLU A 363 1.38 -9.87 12.00
N TYR A 364 0.82 -10.16 10.82
CA TYR A 364 0.74 -11.52 10.28
C TYR A 364 2.14 -12.13 10.09
N LEU A 365 3.09 -11.39 9.52
CA LEU A 365 4.47 -11.87 9.36
C LEU A 365 5.18 -12.05 10.70
N ALA A 366 5.01 -11.13 11.65
CA ALA A 366 5.56 -11.26 12.99
C ALA A 366 5.03 -12.53 13.67
N SER A 367 3.71 -12.77 13.58
CA SER A 367 3.08 -13.99 14.12
C SER A 367 3.62 -15.26 13.47
N LEU A 368 3.82 -15.27 12.15
CA LEU A 368 4.43 -16.41 11.43
C LEU A 368 5.88 -16.67 11.86
N ILE A 369 6.69 -15.61 12.02
CA ILE A 369 8.10 -15.70 12.40
C ILE A 369 8.23 -16.19 13.84
N CYS A 370 7.41 -15.65 14.75
CA CYS A 370 7.42 -15.98 16.18
C CYS A 370 6.63 -17.24 16.53
N ARG A 371 5.89 -17.82 15.56
CA ARG A 371 4.99 -18.97 15.74
C ARG A 371 3.86 -18.70 16.75
N GLU A 372 3.27 -17.52 16.63
CA GLU A 372 2.13 -17.05 17.42
C GLU A 372 0.79 -17.28 16.68
N PRO A 373 -0.36 -17.21 17.38
CA PRO A 373 -1.67 -17.25 16.73
C PRO A 373 -1.81 -16.19 15.62
N LEU A 374 -2.30 -16.62 14.46
CA LEU A 374 -2.37 -15.74 13.30
C LEU A 374 -3.53 -14.72 13.43
N PRO A 375 -3.33 -13.45 13.02
CA PRO A 375 -4.38 -12.44 13.00
C PRO A 375 -5.30 -12.55 11.77
N LEU A 376 -5.08 -13.58 10.93
CA LEU A 376 -5.82 -13.87 9.71
C LEU A 376 -6.42 -15.27 9.80
N ASP A 377 -7.60 -15.45 9.22
CA ASP A 377 -8.10 -16.80 8.98
C ASP A 377 -7.36 -17.49 7.81
N ALA A 378 -7.62 -18.79 7.63
CA ALA A 378 -6.95 -19.57 6.59
C ALA A 378 -7.24 -19.07 5.16
N ALA A 379 -8.46 -18.58 4.90
CA ALA A 379 -8.84 -18.09 3.58
C ALA A 379 -8.22 -16.72 3.28
N GLU A 380 -8.14 -15.84 4.28
CA GLU A 380 -7.41 -14.57 4.19
C GLU A 380 -5.90 -14.79 4.02
N ALA A 381 -5.32 -15.77 4.70
CA ALA A 381 -3.92 -16.14 4.54
C ALA A 381 -3.63 -16.72 3.14
N GLU A 382 -4.50 -17.60 2.61
CA GLU A 382 -4.39 -18.10 1.22
C GLU A 382 -4.54 -16.96 0.20
N LEU A 383 -5.46 -16.03 0.45
CA LEU A 383 -5.76 -14.89 -0.42
C LEU A 383 -4.54 -14.00 -0.69
N ILE A 384 -3.69 -13.78 0.33
CA ILE A 384 -2.51 -12.92 0.22
C ILE A 384 -1.20 -13.70 0.08
N SER A 385 -1.25 -15.04 0.14
CA SER A 385 -0.08 -15.91 0.10
C SER A 385 0.78 -15.67 -1.14
N PRO A 386 2.13 -15.63 -1.02
CA PRO A 386 3.02 -15.58 -2.18
C PRO A 386 2.87 -16.78 -3.13
N ALA A 387 2.54 -17.96 -2.61
CA ALA A 387 2.38 -19.18 -3.40
C ALA A 387 1.09 -19.22 -4.25
N ARG A 388 0.13 -18.31 -4.00
CA ARG A 388 -1.22 -18.36 -4.60
C ARG A 388 -1.21 -18.36 -6.13
N PHE A 389 -0.24 -17.69 -6.76
CA PHE A 389 -0.13 -17.64 -8.22
C PHE A 389 0.21 -19.01 -8.80
N ILE A 390 1.17 -19.70 -8.17
CA ILE A 390 1.60 -21.06 -8.54
C ILE A 390 0.44 -22.03 -8.35
N VAL A 391 -0.22 -21.97 -7.19
CA VAL A 391 -1.39 -22.81 -6.87
C VAL A 391 -2.51 -22.60 -7.89
N ARG A 392 -2.80 -21.33 -8.25
CA ARG A 392 -3.85 -20.99 -9.21
C ARG A 392 -3.56 -21.56 -10.61
N ASP A 393 -2.32 -21.52 -11.07
CA ASP A 393 -1.95 -22.06 -12.37
C ASP A 393 -2.11 -23.57 -12.43
N ILE A 394 -1.69 -24.26 -11.37
CA ILE A 394 -1.86 -25.71 -11.25
C ILE A 394 -3.35 -26.08 -11.30
N LYS A 395 -4.21 -25.34 -10.57
CA LYS A 395 -5.66 -25.54 -10.59
C LYS A 395 -6.31 -25.20 -11.94
N LYS A 396 -5.78 -24.23 -12.70
CA LYS A 396 -6.29 -23.87 -14.04
C LYS A 396 -5.97 -24.94 -15.09
N GLN A 397 -4.83 -25.61 -14.99
CA GLN A 397 -4.45 -26.70 -15.91
C GLN A 397 -5.32 -27.96 -15.74
N THR A 398 -6.10 -28.05 -14.66
CA THR A 398 -7.03 -29.16 -14.38
C THR A 398 -8.41 -28.96 -15.03
N ARG A 399 -8.73 -27.75 -15.51
CA ARG A 399 -9.99 -27.45 -16.23
C ARG A 399 -9.76 -27.53 -17.74
#